data_AF-A0A7J4I135-F1
#
_entry.id   AF-A0A7J4I135-F1
#
_cell.length_a   1.000
_cell.length_b   1.000
_cell.length_c   1.000
_cell.angle_alpha   90.00
_cell.angle_beta   90.00
_cell.angle_gamma   90.00
#
_symmetry.space_group_name_H-M   'P 1'
#
loop_
_entity.id
_entity.type
_entity.pdbx_description
1 polymer ?
#
loop_
_entity_poly.entity_id
_entity_poly.type
_entity_poly.pdbx_seq_one_letter_code
_entity_poly.pdbx_strand_id
1 'polypeptide(L)'
;MTVRLVKEKLDRMQDCIAQAMQYPEETFQQKQVSQVSSAKKMYDFKTNKAWYQRKAVDATASELKKALWLLAGNPSKNEQVIVDLLNRFHELEAKKEDLSSAQSIVRQMQQDAGKLQDLIPIHAGLNIKAPAVPEDIREEIVLDMTELERCFNAGCFRSAVIICGRILETALHRKYYEVTGKDILETQPGIGLGNLVAKLTEKEVPFDPGVSQQIHLINQVRVFSVHKKQTAFQPSQQQAHAILLFTLDVVHKLFRP
;
A
#
# COMPACT_ATOMS: atom_id res chain seq x y z
N MET A 1 -1.70 1.32 9.06
CA MET A 1 -2.65 1.55 7.94
C MET A 1 -4.11 1.30 8.34
N THR A 2 -4.41 0.24 9.11
CA THR A 2 -5.79 -0.20 9.40
C THR A 2 -6.63 0.76 10.27
N VAL A 3 -6.05 1.42 11.27
CA VAL A 3 -6.76 2.41 12.11
C VAL A 3 -7.24 3.61 11.29
N ARG A 4 -6.35 4.17 10.45
CA ARG A 4 -6.69 5.28 9.55
C ARG A 4 -7.84 4.92 8.60
N LEU A 5 -7.82 3.71 8.05
CA LEU A 5 -8.89 3.23 7.18
C LEU A 5 -10.23 3.19 7.90
N VAL A 6 -10.28 2.68 9.14
CA VAL A 6 -11.52 2.66 9.94
C VAL A 6 -12.04 4.08 10.20
N LYS A 7 -11.16 5.02 10.59
CA LYS A 7 -11.53 6.43 10.80
C LYS A 7 -12.12 7.06 9.52
N GLU A 8 -11.45 6.89 8.38
CA GLU A 8 -11.92 7.39 7.08
C GLU A 8 -13.30 6.82 6.70
N LYS A 9 -13.54 5.51 6.94
CA LYS A 9 -14.84 4.89 6.67
C LYS A 9 -15.94 5.37 7.60
N LEU A 10 -15.61 5.66 8.86
CA LEU A 10 -16.55 6.25 9.81
C LEU A 10 -16.95 7.68 9.41
N ASP A 11 -15.99 8.50 8.98
CA ASP A 11 -16.27 9.86 8.51
C ASP A 11 -17.16 9.84 7.26
N ARG A 12 -16.84 8.98 6.29
CA ARG A 12 -17.68 8.79 5.09
C ARG A 12 -19.09 8.30 5.45
N MET A 13 -19.21 7.42 6.44
CA MET A 13 -20.52 6.94 6.90
C MET A 13 -21.34 8.08 7.50
N GLN A 14 -20.72 8.90 8.35
CA GLN A 14 -21.35 10.06 8.96
C GLN A 14 -21.88 11.04 7.90
N ASP A 15 -21.11 11.26 6.82
CA ASP A 15 -21.53 12.09 5.68
C ASP A 15 -22.72 11.49 4.92
N CYS A 16 -22.68 10.19 4.62
CA CYS A 16 -23.79 9.50 3.94
C CYS A 16 -25.09 9.57 4.75
N ILE A 17 -25.02 9.36 6.07
CA ILE A 17 -26.19 9.46 6.96
C ILE A 17 -26.72 10.90 6.99
N ALA A 18 -25.82 11.90 7.14
CA ALA A 18 -26.23 13.30 7.15
C ALA A 18 -26.92 13.72 5.85
N GLN A 19 -26.41 13.25 4.69
CA GLN A 19 -27.06 13.47 3.40
C GLN A 19 -28.42 12.76 3.31
N ALA A 20 -28.55 11.53 3.79
CA ALA A 20 -29.81 10.79 3.79
C ALA A 20 -30.89 11.49 4.64
N MET A 21 -30.52 12.06 5.79
CA MET A 21 -31.44 12.80 6.68
C MET A 21 -32.03 14.06 6.04
N GLN A 22 -31.39 14.64 5.02
CA GLN A 22 -31.93 15.80 4.28
C GLN A 22 -33.13 15.44 3.39
N TYR A 23 -33.43 14.16 3.20
CA TYR A 23 -34.51 13.66 2.35
C TYR A 23 -35.45 12.79 3.19
N PRO A 24 -36.40 13.39 3.94
CA PRO A 24 -37.36 12.64 4.75
C PRO A 24 -38.21 11.69 3.89
N GLU A 25 -38.56 10.54 4.46
CA GLU A 25 -39.22 9.39 3.82
C GLU A 25 -40.68 9.63 3.34
N GLU A 26 -41.17 10.86 3.31
CA GLU A 26 -42.60 11.21 3.15
C GLU A 26 -43.28 10.72 1.86
N THR A 27 -42.63 9.93 1.01
CA THR A 27 -43.20 9.36 -0.23
C THR A 27 -42.88 7.88 -0.47
N PHE A 28 -42.79 7.04 0.57
CA PHE A 28 -42.70 5.58 0.38
C PHE A 28 -43.99 4.79 0.70
N GLN A 29 -45.01 5.43 1.30
CA GLN A 29 -46.30 4.77 1.49
C GLN A 29 -47.15 4.81 0.21
N GLN A 30 -47.24 3.63 -0.42
CA GLN A 30 -48.28 3.16 -1.34
C GLN A 30 -48.41 3.85 -2.71
N LYS A 31 -47.70 3.31 -3.71
CA LYS A 31 -48.31 3.02 -5.01
C LYS A 31 -48.05 1.58 -5.42
N GLN A 32 -48.79 0.67 -4.78
CA GLN A 32 -49.17 -0.56 -5.46
C GLN A 32 -50.27 -0.22 -6.48
N VAL A 33 -50.00 -0.60 -7.74
CA VAL A 33 -50.96 -0.80 -8.85
C VAL A 33 -51.77 0.42 -9.31
N SER A 34 -51.33 1.04 -10.40
CA SER A 34 -52.17 1.28 -11.59
C SER A 34 -51.27 1.73 -12.74
N GLN A 35 -51.60 1.29 -13.95
CA GLN A 35 -50.88 1.59 -15.18
C GLN A 35 -50.75 3.11 -15.38
N VAL A 36 -49.61 3.67 -14.98
CA VAL A 36 -49.27 5.07 -15.24
C VAL A 36 -48.16 5.10 -16.28
N SER A 37 -48.39 5.88 -17.34
CA SER A 37 -47.60 5.97 -18.55
C SER A 37 -46.09 6.09 -18.28
N SER A 38 -45.31 5.47 -19.16
CA SER A 38 -43.84 5.42 -19.15
C SER A 38 -43.16 6.79 -19.03
N ALA A 39 -43.87 7.88 -19.35
CA ALA A 39 -43.38 9.25 -19.25
C ALA A 39 -43.25 9.79 -17.81
N LYS A 40 -44.00 9.24 -16.83
CA LYS A 40 -43.96 9.75 -15.43
C LYS A 40 -42.88 9.13 -14.55
N LYS A 41 -42.20 8.07 -15.02
CA LYS A 41 -41.08 7.42 -14.29
C LYS A 41 -39.75 8.19 -14.35
N MET A 42 -39.64 9.19 -15.25
CA MET A 42 -38.41 9.92 -15.50
C MET A 42 -38.19 11.12 -14.55
N TYR A 43 -39.20 11.52 -13.76
CA TYR A 43 -39.21 12.83 -13.07
C TYR A 43 -39.32 12.82 -11.54
N ASP A 44 -39.17 11.67 -10.87
CA ASP A 44 -39.11 11.68 -9.40
C ASP A 44 -37.65 11.69 -8.89
N PHE A 45 -36.96 12.78 -9.21
CA PHE A 45 -35.56 13.00 -8.84
C PHE A 45 -35.36 12.95 -7.31
N LYS A 46 -36.35 13.37 -6.52
CA LYS A 46 -36.27 13.38 -5.05
C LYS A 46 -36.36 11.97 -4.47
N THR A 47 -37.34 11.17 -4.91
CA THR A 47 -37.51 9.78 -4.44
C THR A 47 -36.32 8.90 -4.85
N ASN A 48 -35.80 9.09 -6.06
CA ASN A 48 -34.57 8.40 -6.50
C ASN A 48 -33.34 8.81 -5.69
N LYS A 49 -33.29 10.06 -5.20
CA LYS A 49 -32.18 10.56 -4.38
C LYS A 49 -32.18 9.95 -2.98
N ALA A 50 -33.34 9.83 -2.32
CA ALA A 50 -33.43 9.18 -1.01
C ALA A 50 -32.97 7.71 -1.07
N TRP A 51 -33.43 6.96 -2.09
CA TRP A 51 -33.00 5.59 -2.33
C TRP A 51 -31.49 5.48 -2.63
N TYR A 52 -30.95 6.39 -3.44
CA TYR A 52 -29.51 6.43 -3.72
C TYR A 52 -28.69 6.65 -2.45
N GLN A 53 -29.13 7.57 -1.58
CA GLN A 53 -28.46 7.85 -0.32
C GLN A 53 -28.49 6.64 0.63
N ARG A 54 -29.60 5.90 0.71
CA ARG A 54 -29.65 4.64 1.46
C ARG A 54 -28.67 3.60 0.93
N LYS A 55 -28.60 3.44 -0.39
CA LYS A 55 -27.60 2.56 -1.00
C LYS A 55 -26.17 2.99 -0.70
N ALA A 56 -25.91 4.29 -0.64
CA ALA A 56 -24.60 4.80 -0.25
C ALA A 56 -24.27 4.46 1.22
N VAL A 57 -25.24 4.56 2.13
CA VAL A 57 -25.11 4.12 3.53
C VAL A 57 -24.81 2.61 3.59
N ASP A 58 -25.58 1.76 2.91
CA ASP A 58 -25.36 0.30 2.87
C ASP A 58 -23.98 -0.08 2.31
N ALA A 59 -23.57 0.55 1.21
CA ALA A 59 -22.26 0.32 0.61
C ALA A 59 -21.13 0.71 1.58
N THR A 60 -21.28 1.85 2.25
CA THR A 60 -20.31 2.33 3.24
C THR A 60 -20.28 1.42 4.48
N ALA A 61 -21.42 0.87 4.90
CA ALA A 61 -21.50 -0.11 6.00
C ALA A 61 -20.70 -1.36 5.66
N SER A 62 -20.84 -1.86 4.44
CA SER A 62 -20.10 -3.03 3.96
C SER A 62 -18.58 -2.78 3.91
N GLU A 63 -18.14 -1.60 3.47
CA GLU A 63 -16.72 -1.20 3.52
C GLU A 63 -16.21 -1.09 4.96
N LEU A 64 -16.98 -0.48 5.86
CA LEU A 64 -16.64 -0.32 7.26
C LEU A 64 -16.51 -1.70 7.95
N LYS A 65 -17.43 -2.63 7.67
CA LYS A 65 -17.37 -4.03 8.16
C LYS A 65 -16.04 -4.68 7.80
N LYS A 66 -15.61 -4.58 6.54
CA LYS A 66 -14.34 -5.13 6.08
C LYS A 66 -13.15 -4.49 6.81
N ALA A 67 -13.17 -3.18 6.98
CA ALA A 67 -12.11 -2.46 7.70
C ALA A 67 -12.02 -2.88 9.19
N LEU A 68 -13.17 -3.07 9.85
CA LEU A 68 -13.22 -3.54 11.25
C LEU A 68 -12.72 -4.98 11.39
N TRP A 69 -13.08 -5.89 10.49
CA TRP A 69 -12.55 -7.26 10.52
C TRP A 69 -11.05 -7.33 10.24
N LEU A 70 -10.54 -6.47 9.34
CA LEU A 70 -9.10 -6.33 9.14
C LEU A 70 -8.40 -5.82 10.41
N LEU A 71 -9.05 -4.93 11.17
CA LEU A 71 -8.55 -4.43 12.44
C LEU A 71 -8.54 -5.55 13.51
N ALA A 72 -9.60 -6.36 13.57
CA ALA A 72 -9.74 -7.48 14.49
C ALA A 72 -8.76 -8.62 14.22
N GLY A 73 -8.28 -8.77 12.98
CA GLY A 73 -7.21 -9.72 12.66
C GLY A 73 -5.86 -9.42 13.33
N ASN A 74 -5.70 -8.24 13.95
CA ASN A 74 -4.50 -7.86 14.69
C ASN A 74 -4.84 -7.00 15.92
N PRO A 75 -5.40 -7.62 16.99
CA PRO A 75 -6.03 -6.88 18.08
C PRO A 75 -5.03 -6.09 18.94
N SER A 76 -3.79 -6.59 19.08
CA SER A 76 -2.68 -5.96 19.83
C SER A 76 -3.15 -5.22 21.11
N LYS A 77 -2.71 -3.96 21.33
CA LYS A 77 -3.08 -3.11 22.48
C LYS A 77 -4.51 -2.53 22.40
N ASN A 78 -5.24 -2.80 21.33
CA ASN A 78 -6.53 -2.20 21.03
C ASN A 78 -7.70 -3.20 21.18
N GLU A 79 -7.47 -4.39 21.73
CA GLU A 79 -8.45 -5.49 21.75
C GLU A 79 -9.83 -5.07 22.24
N GLN A 80 -9.92 -4.44 23.42
CA GLN A 80 -11.20 -3.99 23.97
C GLN A 80 -11.89 -2.96 23.06
N VAL A 81 -11.14 -1.99 22.54
CA VAL A 81 -11.68 -0.95 21.65
C VAL A 81 -12.20 -1.56 20.35
N ILE A 82 -11.54 -2.61 19.84
CA ILE A 82 -11.97 -3.32 18.63
C ILE A 82 -13.27 -4.10 18.88
N VAL A 83 -13.38 -4.77 20.03
CA VAL A 83 -14.61 -5.46 20.43
C VAL A 83 -15.77 -4.46 20.56
N ASP A 84 -15.54 -3.32 21.21
CA ASP A 84 -16.55 -2.27 21.37
C ASP A 84 -17.01 -1.74 20.00
N LEU A 85 -16.08 -1.51 19.07
CA LEU A 85 -16.39 -1.08 17.70
C LEU A 85 -17.20 -2.13 16.93
N LEU A 86 -16.87 -3.42 17.05
CA LEU A 86 -17.62 -4.50 16.40
C LEU A 86 -19.04 -4.62 16.96
N ASN A 87 -19.21 -4.51 18.28
CA ASN A 87 -20.52 -4.52 18.93
C ASN A 87 -21.38 -3.34 18.46
N ARG A 88 -20.82 -2.12 18.44
CA ARG A 88 -21.52 -0.95 17.90
C ARG A 88 -21.85 -1.08 16.42
N PHE A 89 -20.97 -1.70 15.63
CA PHE A 89 -21.26 -1.96 14.23
C PHE A 89 -22.45 -2.91 14.07
N HIS A 90 -22.58 -3.93 14.93
CA HIS A 90 -23.75 -4.80 14.94
C HIS A 90 -25.03 -4.03 15.32
N GLU A 91 -24.97 -3.15 16.32
CA GLU A 91 -26.08 -2.24 16.66
C GLU A 91 -26.45 -1.32 15.50
N LEU A 92 -25.45 -0.81 14.76
CA LEU A 92 -25.64 0.01 13.56
C LEU A 92 -26.37 -0.79 12.47
N GLU A 93 -25.95 -2.02 12.17
CA GLU A 93 -26.64 -2.87 11.19
C GLU A 93 -28.11 -3.11 11.57
N ALA A 94 -28.41 -3.26 12.87
CA ALA A 94 -29.77 -3.44 13.36
C ALA A 94 -30.65 -2.18 13.30
N LYS A 95 -30.05 -0.99 13.42
CA LYS A 95 -30.77 0.30 13.48
C LYS A 95 -30.57 1.21 12.26
N LYS A 96 -29.94 0.71 11.18
CA LYS A 96 -29.57 1.53 10.01
C LYS A 96 -30.73 2.22 9.29
N GLU A 97 -31.95 1.70 9.42
CA GLU A 97 -33.16 2.33 8.83
C GLU A 97 -33.59 3.58 9.60
N ASP A 98 -33.31 3.64 10.91
CA ASP A 98 -33.47 4.84 11.73
C ASP A 98 -32.18 5.66 11.65
N LEU A 99 -32.16 6.61 10.72
CA LEU A 99 -30.99 7.46 10.45
C LEU A 99 -30.54 8.26 11.69
N SER A 100 -31.46 8.63 12.59
CA SER A 100 -31.11 9.37 13.81
C SER A 100 -30.36 8.48 14.79
N SER A 101 -30.85 7.27 15.00
CA SER A 101 -30.15 6.24 15.80
C SER A 101 -28.81 5.86 15.17
N ALA A 102 -28.79 5.60 13.85
CA ALA A 102 -27.58 5.26 13.12
C ALA A 102 -26.50 6.35 13.25
N GLN A 103 -26.89 7.63 13.12
CA GLN A 103 -25.99 8.76 13.31
C GLN A 103 -25.37 8.79 14.72
N SER A 104 -26.18 8.56 15.75
CA SER A 104 -25.70 8.50 17.13
C SER A 104 -24.67 7.38 17.32
N ILE A 105 -24.92 6.19 16.74
CA ILE A 105 -24.00 5.05 16.83
C ILE A 105 -22.68 5.35 16.11
N VAL A 106 -22.74 5.92 14.90
CA VAL A 106 -21.52 6.28 14.15
C VAL A 106 -20.68 7.31 14.90
N ARG A 107 -21.29 8.29 15.55
CA ARG A 107 -20.55 9.26 16.41
C ARG A 107 -19.86 8.57 17.58
N GLN A 108 -20.52 7.61 18.23
CA GLN A 108 -19.90 6.84 19.31
C GLN A 108 -18.75 5.97 18.79
N MET A 109 -18.91 5.36 17.61
CA MET A 109 -17.82 4.63 16.95
C MET A 109 -16.65 5.55 16.60
N GLN A 110 -16.89 6.79 16.17
CA GLN A 110 -15.82 7.78 15.94
C GLN A 110 -15.07 8.11 17.24
N GLN A 111 -15.79 8.28 18.36
CA GLN A 111 -15.18 8.51 19.67
C GLN A 111 -14.31 7.32 20.11
N ASP A 112 -14.80 6.09 19.96
CA ASP A 112 -14.05 4.89 20.30
C ASP A 112 -12.87 4.67 19.36
N ALA A 113 -13.04 4.93 18.05
CA ALA A 113 -11.94 4.93 17.10
C ALA A 113 -10.86 5.97 17.41
N GLY A 114 -11.22 7.07 18.09
CA GLY A 114 -10.28 8.06 18.62
C GLY A 114 -9.34 7.49 19.69
N LYS A 115 -9.77 6.46 20.42
CA LYS A 115 -8.99 5.77 21.46
C LYS A 115 -8.04 4.72 20.89
N LEU A 116 -8.22 4.32 19.62
CA LEU A 116 -7.30 3.39 18.97
C LEU A 116 -5.91 4.03 18.96
N GLN A 117 -4.97 3.38 19.66
CA GLN A 117 -3.57 3.66 19.47
C GLN A 117 -3.23 3.25 18.04
N ASP A 118 -2.43 4.05 17.34
CA ASP A 118 -1.96 3.64 16.03
C ASP A 118 -1.40 2.24 16.16
N LEU A 119 -2.04 1.30 15.46
CA LEU A 119 -1.41 0.04 15.16
C LEU A 119 -0.19 0.45 14.33
N ILE A 120 0.97 0.58 15.00
CA ILE A 120 2.25 0.37 14.35
C ILE A 120 2.01 -0.90 13.56
N PRO A 121 2.04 -0.85 12.22
CA PRO A 121 1.76 -2.03 11.43
C PRO A 121 2.65 -3.12 12.01
N ILE A 122 2.06 -4.18 12.59
CA ILE A 122 2.82 -5.39 12.89
C ILE A 122 3.03 -6.11 11.56
N HIS A 123 3.59 -5.41 10.59
CA HIS A 123 4.59 -6.04 9.78
C HIS A 123 5.77 -6.09 10.74
N ALA A 124 6.29 -7.28 11.04
CA ALA A 124 7.59 -7.37 11.69
C ALA A 124 8.50 -6.42 10.90
N GLY A 125 8.82 -5.26 11.49
CA GLY A 125 9.46 -4.18 10.78
C GLY A 125 10.70 -4.76 10.14
N LEU A 126 10.88 -4.46 8.85
CA LEU A 126 11.97 -5.00 8.08
C LEU A 126 13.29 -4.47 8.67
N ASN A 127 13.84 -5.14 9.68
CA ASN A 127 15.08 -4.75 10.33
C ASN A 127 16.25 -5.42 9.62
N ILE A 128 16.81 -4.72 8.63
CA ILE A 128 17.93 -5.20 7.84
C ILE A 128 19.18 -4.46 8.23
N LYS A 129 20.25 -5.23 8.48
CA LYS A 129 21.58 -4.65 8.62
C LYS A 129 22.14 -4.34 7.23
N ALA A 130 22.67 -3.14 7.06
CA ALA A 130 23.38 -2.76 5.85
C ALA A 130 24.53 -3.77 5.58
N PRO A 131 24.74 -4.17 4.32
CA PRO A 131 25.82 -5.08 3.97
C PRO A 131 27.19 -4.42 4.19
N ALA A 132 28.22 -5.23 4.43
CA ALA A 132 29.59 -4.75 4.45
C ALA A 132 30.00 -4.35 3.02
N VAL A 133 30.38 -3.09 2.85
CA VAL A 133 30.81 -2.50 1.57
C VAL A 133 32.06 -1.64 1.79
N PRO A 134 32.83 -1.33 0.73
CA PRO A 134 33.94 -0.37 0.79
C PRO A 134 33.52 0.99 1.38
N GLU A 135 34.46 1.66 2.06
CA GLU A 135 34.18 2.89 2.82
C GLU A 135 33.66 4.03 1.95
N ASP A 136 34.17 4.14 0.72
CA ASP A 136 33.83 5.17 -0.24
C ASP A 136 32.36 5.13 -0.72
N ILE A 137 31.70 3.98 -0.65
CA ILE A 137 30.26 3.85 -0.97
C ILE A 137 29.37 3.58 0.25
N ARG A 138 29.96 3.48 1.45
CA ARG A 138 29.23 3.09 2.67
C ARG A 138 28.08 4.04 2.96
N GLU A 139 28.34 5.34 2.94
CA GLU A 139 27.34 6.36 3.29
C GLU A 139 26.13 6.29 2.36
N GLU A 140 26.36 6.24 1.03
CA GLU A 140 25.29 6.16 0.05
C GLU A 140 24.44 4.89 0.23
N ILE A 141 25.09 3.73 0.43
CA ILE A 141 24.39 2.46 0.63
C ILE A 141 23.57 2.49 1.94
N VAL A 142 24.08 3.08 3.02
CA VAL A 142 23.34 3.19 4.29
C VAL A 142 22.12 4.10 4.15
N LEU A 143 22.25 5.22 3.44
CA LEU A 143 21.13 6.11 3.15
C LEU A 143 20.05 5.40 2.30
N ASP A 144 20.46 4.70 1.24
CA ASP A 144 19.56 3.94 0.39
C ASP A 144 18.88 2.79 1.16
N MET A 145 19.61 2.08 2.03
CA MET A 145 19.04 1.03 2.88
C MET A 145 18.00 1.59 3.86
N THR A 146 18.26 2.75 4.44
CA THR A 146 17.33 3.44 5.35
C THR A 146 16.05 3.83 4.62
N GLU A 147 16.17 4.38 3.40
CA GLU A 147 15.01 4.77 2.59
C GLU A 147 14.23 3.56 2.09
N LEU A 148 14.94 2.48 1.74
CA LEU A 148 14.34 1.20 1.37
C LEU A 148 13.51 0.62 2.51
N GLU A 149 14.02 0.65 3.75
CA GLU A 149 13.28 0.18 4.93
C GLU A 149 12.01 1.00 5.14
N ARG A 150 12.09 2.33 5.07
CA ARG A 150 10.94 3.22 5.17
C ARG A 150 9.89 2.92 4.10
N CYS A 151 10.32 2.82 2.83
CA CYS A 151 9.45 2.50 1.71
C CYS A 151 8.76 1.14 1.90
N PHE A 152 9.51 0.12 2.32
CA PHE A 152 8.97 -1.22 2.51
C PHE A 152 7.94 -1.26 3.64
N ASN A 153 8.28 -0.68 4.80
CA ASN A 153 7.40 -0.63 5.97
C ASN A 153 6.13 0.21 5.72
N ALA A 154 6.20 1.21 4.83
CA ALA A 154 5.05 1.99 4.38
C ALA A 154 4.17 1.29 3.32
N GLY A 155 4.55 0.10 2.84
CA GLY A 155 3.87 -0.59 1.75
C GLY A 155 4.15 -0.02 0.35
N CYS A 156 5.16 0.86 0.23
CA CYS A 156 5.63 1.43 -1.03
C CYS A 156 6.57 0.46 -1.76
N PHE A 157 6.09 -0.77 -2.02
CA PHE A 157 6.90 -1.87 -2.56
C PHE A 157 7.54 -1.56 -3.92
N ARG A 158 6.86 -0.78 -4.76
CA ARG A 158 7.41 -0.31 -6.03
C ARG A 158 8.64 0.58 -5.82
N SER A 159 8.62 1.47 -4.85
CA SER A 159 9.78 2.30 -4.48
C SER A 159 10.91 1.46 -3.89
N ALA A 160 10.59 0.51 -3.00
CA ALA A 160 11.58 -0.39 -2.41
C ALA A 160 12.37 -1.17 -3.48
N VAL A 161 11.68 -1.70 -4.51
CA VAL A 161 12.31 -2.38 -5.65
C VAL A 161 13.22 -1.44 -6.47
N ILE A 162 12.84 -0.17 -6.64
CA ILE A 162 13.65 0.81 -7.38
C ILE A 162 14.95 1.08 -6.61
N ILE A 163 14.86 1.24 -5.29
CA ILE A 163 16.03 1.47 -4.44
C ILE A 163 16.96 0.24 -4.43
N CYS A 164 16.41 -0.97 -4.46
CA CYS A 164 17.22 -2.20 -4.62
C CYS A 164 18.12 -2.15 -5.87
N GLY A 165 17.57 -1.70 -7.01
CA GLY A 165 18.37 -1.55 -8.23
C GLY A 165 19.39 -0.41 -8.16
N ARG A 166 19.10 0.69 -7.44
CA ARG A 166 20.07 1.77 -7.19
C ARG A 166 21.25 1.27 -6.35
N ILE A 167 20.99 0.55 -5.26
CA ILE A 167 22.01 -0.06 -4.40
C ILE A 167 22.95 -0.94 -5.24
N LEU A 168 22.40 -1.75 -6.16
CA LEU A 168 23.20 -2.57 -7.07
C LEU A 168 24.03 -1.74 -8.05
N GLU A 169 23.49 -0.64 -8.58
CA GLU A 169 24.25 0.26 -9.47
C GLU A 169 25.47 0.83 -8.74
N THR A 170 25.28 1.37 -7.54
CA THR A 170 26.37 1.89 -6.70
C THR A 170 27.42 0.81 -6.40
N ALA A 171 26.98 -0.39 -6.00
CA ALA A 171 27.89 -1.51 -5.71
C ALA A 171 28.69 -1.96 -6.94
N LEU A 172 28.04 -2.11 -8.09
CA LEU A 172 28.69 -2.57 -9.32
C LEU A 172 29.62 -1.51 -9.91
N HIS A 173 29.28 -0.21 -9.82
CA HIS A 173 30.19 0.88 -10.19
C HIS A 173 31.47 0.81 -9.35
N ARG A 174 31.30 0.63 -8.04
CA ARG A 174 32.45 0.50 -7.15
C ARG A 174 33.29 -0.73 -7.46
N LYS A 175 32.67 -1.87 -7.77
CA LYS A 175 33.38 -3.08 -8.19
C LYS A 175 34.14 -2.88 -9.50
N TYR A 176 33.56 -2.13 -10.44
CA TYR A 176 34.25 -1.79 -11.69
C TYR A 176 35.49 -0.94 -11.44
N TYR A 177 35.39 0.07 -10.57
CA TYR A 177 36.53 0.89 -10.18
C TYR A 177 37.63 0.05 -9.49
N GLU A 178 37.25 -0.90 -8.63
CA GLU A 178 38.19 -1.80 -7.95
C GLU A 178 39.07 -2.58 -8.93
N VAL A 179 38.47 -3.08 -10.02
CA VAL A 179 39.14 -3.97 -10.98
C VAL A 179 39.91 -3.18 -12.04
N THR A 180 39.43 -1.98 -12.39
CA THR A 180 39.98 -1.22 -13.53
C THR A 180 40.77 0.02 -13.14
N GLY A 181 40.62 0.51 -11.92
CA GLY A 181 41.13 1.80 -11.46
C GLY A 181 40.49 3.01 -12.16
N LYS A 182 39.37 2.82 -12.87
CA LYS A 182 38.69 3.86 -13.65
C LYS A 182 37.27 4.04 -13.19
N ASP A 183 36.86 5.28 -13.00
CA ASP A 183 35.46 5.58 -12.79
C ASP A 183 34.72 5.47 -14.13
N ILE A 184 33.79 4.53 -14.22
CA ILE A 184 33.03 4.32 -15.43
C ILE A 184 32.11 5.50 -15.74
N LEU A 185 31.67 6.24 -14.72
CA LEU A 185 30.75 7.36 -14.87
C LEU A 185 31.39 8.56 -15.57
N GLU A 186 32.72 8.71 -15.48
CA GLU A 186 33.47 9.74 -16.23
C GLU A 186 33.40 9.51 -17.75
N THR A 187 33.33 8.24 -18.17
CA THR A 187 33.32 7.87 -19.59
C THR A 187 31.93 7.57 -20.13
N GLN A 188 31.02 7.06 -19.28
CA GLN A 188 29.67 6.63 -19.66
C GLN A 188 28.67 6.99 -18.57
N PRO A 189 28.33 8.28 -18.42
CA PRO A 189 27.33 8.71 -17.46
C PRO A 189 25.98 8.06 -17.79
N GLY A 190 25.32 7.49 -16.78
CA GLY A 190 24.03 6.83 -16.95
C GLY A 190 24.10 5.42 -17.56
N ILE A 191 25.24 4.74 -17.47
CA ILE A 191 25.32 3.32 -17.84
C ILE A 191 24.30 2.50 -17.03
N GLY A 192 23.49 1.70 -17.72
CA GLY A 192 22.53 0.82 -17.06
C GLY A 192 23.18 -0.45 -16.50
N LEU A 193 22.55 -1.03 -15.46
CA LEU A 193 22.97 -2.29 -14.80
C LEU A 193 23.41 -3.39 -15.77
N GLY A 194 22.62 -3.65 -16.83
CA GLY A 194 22.94 -4.72 -17.79
C GLY A 194 24.26 -4.50 -18.52
N ASN A 195 24.54 -3.27 -18.95
CA ASN A 195 25.78 -2.92 -19.64
C ASN A 195 26.98 -2.92 -18.68
N LEU A 196 26.75 -2.52 -17.42
CA LEU A 196 27.78 -2.54 -16.38
C LEU A 196 28.21 -3.98 -16.05
N VAL A 197 27.26 -4.91 -15.92
CA VAL A 197 27.56 -6.34 -15.74
C VAL A 197 28.33 -6.89 -16.94
N ALA A 198 27.90 -6.59 -18.17
CA ALA A 198 28.61 -7.04 -19.38
C ALA A 198 30.08 -6.58 -19.38
N LYS A 199 30.33 -5.31 -19.03
CA LYS A 199 31.69 -4.76 -18.92
C LYS A 199 32.51 -5.41 -17.81
N LEU A 200 31.91 -5.74 -16.66
CA LEU A 200 32.60 -6.47 -15.60
C LEU A 200 32.99 -7.89 -16.07
N THR A 201 32.11 -8.57 -16.81
CA THR A 201 32.40 -9.86 -17.42
C THR A 201 33.53 -9.77 -18.45
N GLU A 202 33.57 -8.73 -19.29
CA GLU A 202 34.67 -8.45 -20.22
C GLU A 202 36.02 -8.19 -19.52
N LYS A 203 35.97 -7.75 -18.25
CA LYS A 203 37.14 -7.58 -17.38
C LYS A 203 37.45 -8.82 -16.55
N GLU A 204 36.88 -9.97 -16.93
CA GLU A 204 37.10 -11.27 -16.30
C GLU A 204 36.74 -11.29 -14.80
N VAL A 205 35.81 -10.42 -14.38
CA VAL A 205 35.29 -10.45 -13.00
C VAL A 205 34.43 -11.70 -12.84
N PRO A 206 34.80 -12.63 -11.93
CA PRO A 206 34.04 -13.85 -11.76
C PRO A 206 32.70 -13.54 -11.09
N PHE A 207 31.61 -13.85 -11.77
CA PHE A 207 30.27 -13.89 -11.19
C PHE A 207 29.83 -15.33 -11.02
N ASP A 208 29.35 -15.66 -9.83
CA ASP A 208 28.58 -16.89 -9.66
C ASP A 208 27.41 -16.87 -10.66
N PRO A 209 27.10 -18.00 -11.35
CA PRO A 209 26.00 -18.04 -12.32
C PRO A 209 24.66 -17.52 -11.77
N GLY A 210 24.42 -17.72 -10.47
CA GLY A 210 23.23 -17.20 -9.78
C GLY A 210 23.21 -15.67 -9.59
N VAL A 211 24.37 -15.02 -9.44
CA VAL A 211 24.47 -13.57 -9.24
C VAL A 211 24.05 -12.81 -10.49
N SER A 212 24.50 -13.26 -11.66
CA SER A 212 24.12 -12.63 -12.95
C SER A 212 22.60 -12.72 -13.18
N GLN A 213 21.99 -13.88 -12.87
CA GLN A 213 20.55 -14.07 -12.97
C GLN A 213 19.77 -13.20 -11.98
N GLN A 214 20.24 -13.08 -10.73
CA GLN A 214 19.65 -12.19 -9.73
C GLN A 214 19.71 -10.73 -10.18
N ILE A 215 20.86 -10.25 -10.67
CA ILE A 215 20.99 -8.87 -11.17
C ILE A 215 20.04 -8.63 -12.34
N HIS A 216 19.95 -9.58 -13.28
CA HIS A 216 19.03 -9.48 -14.41
C HIS A 216 17.57 -9.36 -13.95
N LEU A 217 17.14 -10.22 -13.01
CA LEU A 217 15.81 -10.18 -12.43
C LEU A 217 15.53 -8.83 -11.75
N ILE A 218 16.44 -8.35 -10.91
CA ILE A 218 16.29 -7.09 -10.18
C ILE A 218 16.18 -5.92 -11.16
N ASN A 219 17.03 -5.89 -12.19
CA ASN A 219 16.99 -4.86 -13.23
C ASN A 219 15.67 -4.91 -14.03
N GLN A 220 15.19 -6.10 -14.38
CA GLN A 220 13.90 -6.27 -15.07
C GLN A 220 12.77 -5.67 -14.23
N VAL A 221 12.65 -6.06 -12.96
CA VAL A 221 11.59 -5.59 -12.07
C VAL A 221 11.71 -4.07 -11.81
N ARG A 222 12.93 -3.52 -11.70
CA ARG A 222 13.17 -2.06 -11.63
C ARG A 222 12.64 -1.35 -12.88
N VAL A 223 12.97 -1.82 -14.08
CA VAL A 223 12.50 -1.22 -15.35
C VAL A 223 10.98 -1.21 -15.42
N PHE A 224 10.31 -2.31 -15.02
CA PHE A 224 8.85 -2.36 -14.90
C PHE A 224 8.30 -1.40 -13.84
N SER A 225 9.09 -1.08 -12.82
CA SER A 225 8.71 -0.17 -11.73
C SER A 225 8.91 1.31 -12.08
N VAL A 226 9.79 1.70 -13.00
CA VAL A 226 10.01 3.13 -13.33
C VAL A 226 9.37 3.56 -14.64
N HIS A 227 9.32 2.68 -15.65
CA HIS A 227 8.81 3.02 -16.97
C HIS A 227 7.33 2.68 -17.14
N LYS A 228 6.61 3.50 -17.93
CA LYS A 228 5.23 3.22 -18.31
C LYS A 228 5.17 1.95 -19.17
N LYS A 229 4.30 1.02 -18.78
CA LYS A 229 3.98 -0.21 -19.52
C LYS A 229 2.48 -0.28 -19.76
N GLN A 230 2.04 -1.21 -20.61
CA GLN A 230 0.60 -1.40 -20.88
C GLN A 230 -0.17 -1.71 -19.60
N THR A 231 0.42 -2.51 -18.71
CA THR A 231 -0.10 -2.79 -17.37
C THR A 231 0.84 -2.20 -16.32
N ALA A 232 0.26 -1.59 -15.28
CA ALA A 232 1.05 -1.09 -14.16
C ALA A 232 1.60 -2.27 -13.37
N PHE A 233 2.93 -2.33 -13.21
CA PHE A 233 3.53 -3.31 -12.33
C PHE A 233 3.36 -2.88 -10.88
N GLN A 234 2.75 -3.74 -10.07
CA GLN A 234 2.51 -3.53 -8.65
C GLN A 234 3.07 -4.72 -7.88
N PRO A 235 4.32 -4.66 -7.40
CA PRO A 235 4.92 -5.77 -6.69
C PRO A 235 4.18 -6.03 -5.37
N SER A 236 3.98 -7.31 -5.04
CA SER A 236 3.52 -7.70 -3.72
C SER A 236 4.63 -7.49 -2.68
N GLN A 237 4.25 -7.52 -1.40
CA GLN A 237 5.22 -7.47 -0.29
C GLN A 237 6.27 -8.58 -0.41
N GLN A 238 5.85 -9.80 -0.74
CA GLN A 238 6.73 -10.96 -0.86
C GLN A 238 7.70 -10.81 -2.04
N GLN A 239 7.22 -10.26 -3.17
CA GLN A 239 8.06 -9.97 -4.33
C GLN A 239 9.11 -8.92 -3.98
N ALA A 240 8.72 -7.81 -3.36
CA ALA A 240 9.67 -6.78 -2.93
C ALA A 240 10.68 -7.32 -1.91
N HIS A 241 10.25 -8.17 -0.98
CA HIS A 241 11.13 -8.79 -0.01
C HIS A 241 12.15 -9.72 -0.68
N ALA A 242 11.73 -10.53 -1.65
CA ALA A 242 12.62 -11.40 -2.41
C ALA A 242 13.68 -10.60 -3.20
N ILE A 243 13.26 -9.52 -3.88
CA ILE A 243 14.18 -8.63 -4.61
C ILE A 243 15.21 -8.02 -3.69
N LEU A 244 14.80 -7.61 -2.49
CA LEU A 244 15.70 -7.11 -1.47
C LEU A 244 16.69 -8.17 -0.99
N LEU A 245 16.24 -9.39 -0.71
CA LEU A 245 17.14 -10.47 -0.28
C LEU A 245 18.16 -10.80 -1.36
N PHE A 246 17.75 -10.83 -2.63
CA PHE A 246 18.68 -10.99 -3.76
C PHE A 246 19.66 -9.81 -3.86
N THR A 247 19.21 -8.59 -3.60
CA THR A 247 20.09 -7.41 -3.61
C THR A 247 21.19 -7.54 -2.55
N LEU A 248 20.82 -7.90 -1.32
CA LEU A 248 21.77 -8.10 -0.23
C LEU A 248 22.75 -9.24 -0.52
N ASP A 249 22.26 -10.37 -1.05
CA ASP A 249 23.09 -11.52 -1.42
C ASP A 249 24.11 -11.15 -2.50
N VAL A 250 23.68 -10.42 -3.54
CA VAL A 250 24.58 -9.93 -4.60
C VAL A 250 25.62 -8.98 -4.03
N VAL A 251 25.24 -7.96 -3.27
CA VAL A 251 26.19 -7.00 -2.69
C VAL A 251 27.20 -7.72 -1.79
N HIS A 252 26.76 -8.66 -0.98
CA HIS A 252 27.63 -9.44 -0.12
C HIS A 252 28.63 -10.30 -0.92
N LYS A 253 28.21 -10.90 -2.04
CA LYS A 253 29.09 -11.67 -2.92
C LYS A 253 30.08 -10.80 -3.70
N LEU A 254 29.71 -9.56 -4.05
CA LEU A 254 30.59 -8.63 -4.76
C LEU A 254 31.81 -8.21 -3.92
N PHE A 255 31.63 -8.08 -2.60
CA PHE A 255 32.65 -7.58 -1.67
C PHE A 255 33.05 -8.60 -0.62
N ARG A 256 32.82 -9.89 -0.88
CA ARG A 256 33.27 -10.94 0.03
C ARG A 256 34.80 -10.87 0.14
N PRO A 257 35.36 -10.86 1.36
CA PRO A 257 36.81 -10.88 1.56
C PRO A 257 37.44 -12.19 1.07
#